data_AF-A0A8S8Z443-F1
#
_entry.id   AF-A0A8S8Z443-F1
#
_cell.length_a   1.000
_cell.length_b   1.000
_cell.length_c   1.000
_cell.angle_alpha   90.00
_cell.angle_beta   90.00
_cell.angle_gamma   90.00
#
_symmetry.space_group_name_H-M   'P 1'
#
loop_
_entity.id
_entity.type
_entity.pdbx_description
1 polymer ?
#
loop_
_entity_poly.entity_id
_entity_poly.type
_entity_poly.pdbx_seq_one_letter_code
_entity_poly.pdbx_strand_id
1 'polypeptide(L)' 'MGTAETEIVWSGSLERASALLAAVSPDDPSSFEAEIVEVDGAAELRIRVVGDRLKTVRSTVDDLLACLAAAESSLDVTD' A
#
# COMPACT_ATOMS: atom_id res chain seq x y z
N MET A 1 0.99 24.54 -11.17
CA MET A 1 0.19 23.61 -10.37
C MET A 1 1.12 22.95 -9.38
N GLY A 2 0.70 22.75 -8.13
CA GLY A 2 1.53 22.06 -7.13
C GLY A 2 1.31 20.55 -7.21
N THR A 3 2.30 19.78 -6.80
CA THR A 3 2.20 18.32 -6.66
C THR A 3 2.46 17.94 -5.20
N ALA A 4 1.83 16.86 -4.76
CA ALA A 4 2.04 16.24 -3.47
C ALA A 4 2.26 14.74 -3.69
N GLU A 5 3.20 14.17 -2.95
CA GLU A 5 3.61 12.78 -3.09
C GLU A 5 3.90 12.19 -1.71
N THR A 6 3.61 10.90 -1.55
CA THR A 6 4.02 10.12 -0.37
C THR A 6 4.28 8.67 -0.76
N GLU A 7 5.09 7.99 0.05
CA GLU A 7 5.37 6.57 -0.06
C GLU A 7 5.03 5.87 1.25
N ILE A 8 4.42 4.68 1.15
CA ILE A 8 4.19 3.76 2.25
C ILE A 8 5.08 2.55 2.00
N VAL A 9 5.91 2.20 2.98
CA VAL A 9 6.77 1.02 2.93
C VAL A 9 6.38 0.10 4.08
N TRP A 10 5.99 -1.12 3.74
CA TRP A 10 5.72 -2.20 4.70
C TRP A 10 6.70 -3.35 4.44
N SER A 11 7.27 -3.93 5.49
CA SER A 11 8.26 -5.00 5.39
C SER A 11 7.79 -6.26 6.11
N GLY A 12 7.95 -7.43 5.49
CA GLY A 12 7.59 -8.70 6.09
C GLY A 12 7.82 -9.88 5.14
N SER A 13 7.01 -10.93 5.27
CA SER A 13 7.09 -12.10 4.39
C SER A 13 6.51 -11.80 3.00
N LEU A 14 7.05 -12.46 1.97
CA LEU A 14 6.56 -12.33 0.59
C LEU A 14 5.08 -12.70 0.47
N GLU A 15 4.64 -13.71 1.22
CA GLU A 15 3.25 -14.17 1.24
C GLU A 15 2.32 -13.06 1.74
N ARG A 16 2.66 -12.42 2.87
CA ARG A 16 1.87 -11.33 3.43
C ARG A 16 1.92 -10.08 2.55
N ALA A 17 3.09 -9.73 2.00
CA ALA A 17 3.21 -8.63 1.04
C ALA A 17 2.30 -8.83 -0.18
N SER A 18 2.26 -10.06 -0.72
CA SER A 18 1.41 -10.42 -1.86
C SER A 18 -0.08 -10.32 -1.53
N ALA A 19 -0.48 -10.77 -0.33
CA ALA A 19 -1.86 -10.66 0.14
C ALA A 19 -2.29 -9.20 0.34
N LEU A 20 -1.43 -8.37 0.93
CA LEU A 20 -1.66 -6.94 1.12
C LEU A 20 -1.78 -6.21 -0.23
N LEU A 21 -0.89 -6.50 -1.19
CA LEU A 21 -0.97 -5.93 -2.54
C LEU A 21 -2.29 -6.30 -3.23
N ALA A 22 -2.72 -7.57 -3.12
CA ALA A 22 -3.98 -8.03 -3.69
C ALA A 22 -5.20 -7.35 -3.08
N ALA A 23 -5.12 -6.90 -1.83
CA ALA A 23 -6.20 -6.20 -1.15
C ALA A 23 -6.41 -4.76 -1.65
N VAL A 24 -5.32 -4.07 -2.03
CA VAL A 24 -5.40 -2.66 -2.50
C VAL A 24 -5.45 -2.52 -4.02
N SER A 25 -4.98 -3.52 -4.77
CA SER A 25 -5.03 -3.52 -6.23
C SER A 25 -6.41 -3.30 -6.88
N PRO A 26 -7.57 -3.63 -6.27
CA PRO A 26 -8.87 -3.36 -6.88
C PRO A 26 -9.34 -1.91 -6.72
N ASP A 27 -8.75 -1.12 -5.81
CA ASP A 27 -9.38 0.12 -5.34
C ASP A 27 -9.24 1.30 -6.32
N ASP A 28 -8.07 1.55 -6.91
CA ASP A 28 -7.94 2.42 -8.10
C ASP A 28 -6.49 2.42 -8.64
N PRO A 29 -6.16 1.65 -9.70
CA PRO A 29 -4.79 1.58 -10.22
C PRO A 29 -4.30 2.90 -10.84
N SER A 30 -5.20 3.90 -10.98
CA SER A 30 -4.85 5.24 -11.46
C SER A 30 -4.41 6.20 -10.35
N SER A 31 -4.65 5.84 -9.08
CA SER A 31 -4.44 6.72 -7.92
C SER A 31 -3.13 6.45 -7.17
N PHE A 32 -2.50 5.29 -7.38
CA PHE A 32 -1.23 4.91 -6.76
C PHE A 32 -0.47 3.89 -7.61
N GLU A 33 0.83 3.81 -7.38
CA GLU A 33 1.71 2.75 -7.90
C GLU A 33 2.08 1.84 -6.73
N ALA A 34 2.08 0.53 -6.92
CA ALA A 34 2.51 -0.41 -5.89
C ALA A 34 3.37 -1.53 -6.46
N GLU A 35 4.43 -1.89 -5.74
CA GLU A 35 5.33 -2.96 -6.09
C GLU A 35 5.81 -3.73 -4.86
N ILE A 36 6.25 -4.97 -5.07
CA ILE A 36 6.94 -5.75 -4.07
C ILE A 36 8.40 -5.89 -4.49
N VAL A 37 9.31 -5.51 -3.60
CA VAL A 37 10.75 -5.66 -3.81
C VAL A 37 11.34 -6.52 -2.69
N GLU A 38 12.35 -7.33 -3.01
CA GLU A 38 13.09 -8.09 -2.00
C GLU A 38 14.29 -7.28 -1.52
N VAL A 39 14.35 -7.00 -0.21
CA VAL A 39 15.40 -6.20 0.44
C VAL A 39 15.89 -6.95 1.68
N ASP A 40 17.19 -7.20 1.75
CA ASP A 40 17.84 -7.86 2.89
C ASP A 40 17.19 -9.19 3.34
N GLY A 41 16.62 -9.94 2.39
CA GLY A 41 15.95 -11.23 2.64
C GLY A 41 14.51 -11.12 3.16
N ALA A 42 13.93 -9.92 3.19
CA ALA A 42 12.52 -9.66 3.45
C ALA A 42 11.83 -9.09 2.20
N ALA A 43 10.52 -9.21 2.13
CA ALA A 43 9.72 -8.55 1.11
C ALA A 43 9.27 -7.18 1.62
N GLU A 44 9.42 -6.15 0.80
CA GLU A 44 8.88 -4.83 1.02
C GLU A 44 7.75 -4.55 0.04
N LEU A 45 6.56 -4.23 0.54
CA LEU A 45 5.48 -3.63 -0.23
C LEU A 45 5.66 -2.12 -0.21
N ARG A 46 5.92 -1.54 -1.39
CA ARG A 46 6.08 -0.10 -1.58
C ARG A 46 4.89 0.43 -2.34
N ILE A 47 4.22 1.43 -1.78
CA ILE A 47 3.05 2.07 -2.38
C ILE A 47 3.31 3.57 -2.48
N ARG A 48 3.32 4.07 -3.71
CA ARG A 48 3.58 5.46 -4.05
C ARG A 48 2.28 6.15 -4.47
N VAL A 49 1.95 7.26 -3.83
CA VAL A 49 0.73 8.03 -4.09
C VAL A 49 1.13 9.43 -4.54
N VAL A 50 0.63 9.87 -5.70
CA VAL A 50 0.92 11.20 -6.26
C VAL A 50 -0.40 11.91 -6.59
N GLY A 51 -0.51 13.20 -6.26
CA GLY A 51 -1.68 13.99 -6.62
C GLY A 51 -1.45 15.49 -6.60
N ASP A 52 -2.35 16.24 -7.23
CA ASP A 52 -2.20 17.71 -7.38
C ASP A 52 -2.54 18.51 -6.10
N ARG A 53 -3.08 17.84 -5.08
CA ARG A 53 -3.54 18.47 -3.84
C ARG A 53 -3.29 17.54 -2.65
N LEU A 54 -2.81 18.11 -1.53
CA LEU A 54 -2.62 17.38 -0.27
C LEU A 54 -3.88 16.62 0.18
N LYS A 55 -5.07 17.22 0.00
CA LYS A 55 -6.34 16.57 0.37
C LYS A 55 -6.62 15.29 -0.42
N THR A 56 -6.17 15.23 -1.68
CA THR A 56 -6.36 14.07 -2.55
C THR A 56 -5.42 12.96 -2.10
N VAL A 57 -4.12 13.27 -1.96
CA VAL A 57 -3.12 12.32 -1.44
C VAL A 57 -3.55 11.76 -0.08
N ARG A 58 -3.99 12.62 0.86
CA ARG A 58 -4.48 12.18 2.17
C ARG A 58 -5.65 11.19 2.04
N SER A 59 -6.66 11.49 1.24
CA SER A 59 -7.82 10.61 1.07
C SER A 59 -7.40 9.24 0.54
N THR A 60 -6.55 9.22 -0.50
CA THR A 60 -6.05 7.97 -1.08
C THR A 60 -5.24 7.16 -0.07
N VAL A 61 -4.40 7.82 0.74
CA VAL A 61 -3.65 7.15 1.81
C VAL A 61 -4.58 6.59 2.88
N ASP A 62 -5.58 7.36 3.32
CA ASP A 62 -6.54 6.93 4.33
C ASP A 62 -7.30 5.66 3.87
N ASP A 63 -7.75 5.64 2.60
CA ASP A 63 -8.45 4.50 2.00
C ASP A 63 -7.51 3.27 1.88
N LEU A 64 -6.28 3.46 1.41
CA LEU A 64 -5.26 2.41 1.31
C LEU A 64 -4.95 1.79 2.68
N LEU A 65 -4.71 2.62 3.70
CA LEU A 65 -4.40 2.14 5.04
C LEU A 65 -5.56 1.38 5.67
N ALA A 66 -6.82 1.76 5.37
CA ALA A 66 -7.98 1.03 5.83
C ALA A 66 -8.07 -0.38 5.21
N CYS A 67 -7.85 -0.51 3.90
CA CYS A 67 -7.82 -1.81 3.21
C CYS A 67 -6.66 -2.70 3.67
N LEU A 68 -5.46 -2.12 3.83
CA LEU A 68 -4.29 -2.84 4.33
C LEU A 68 -4.50 -3.36 5.75
N ALA A 69 -5.05 -2.53 6.66
CA ALA A 69 -5.33 -2.95 8.02
C ALA A 69 -6.39 -4.07 8.09
N ALA A 70 -7.40 -4.03 7.23
CA ALA A 70 -8.41 -5.09 7.14
C ALA A 70 -7.81 -6.41 6.65
N ALA A 71 -6.96 -6.34 5.61
CA ALA A 71 -6.28 -7.51 5.07
C ALA A 71 -5.28 -8.09 6.08
N GLU A 72 -4.48 -7.26 6.73
CA GLU A 72 -3.51 -7.68 7.76
C GLU A 72 -4.20 -8.41 8.92
N SER A 73 -5.30 -7.85 9.43
CA SER A 73 -6.10 -8.48 10.49
C SER A 73 -6.65 -9.85 10.08
N SER A 74 -7.05 -10.03 8.82
CA SER A 74 -7.51 -11.34 8.32
C SER A 74 -6.36 -12.35 8.20
N LEU A 75 -5.13 -11.89 7.98
CA LEU A 75 -3.94 -12.75 7.90
C LEU A 75 -3.49 -13.20 9.30
N ASP A 76 -3.55 -12.32 10.30
CA ASP A 76 -3.20 -12.63 11.69
C ASP A 76 -4.10 -13.69 12.35
N VAL A 77 -5.34 -13.85 11.89
CA VAL A 77 -6.25 -14.89 12.39
C VAL A 77 -5.83 -16.30 11.90
N THR A 78 -4.96 -16.38 10.90
CA THR A 78 -4.56 -17.63 10.24
C THR A 78 -3.15 -18.13 10.65
N ASP A 79 -2.40 -17.34 11.44
CA ASP A 79 -1.06 -17.67 11.96
C ASP A 79 -1.12 -18.39 13.33
#